data_AF-A0A924PC87-F1
#
_entry.id   AF-A0A924PC87-F1
#
_cell.length_a   1.000
_cell.length_b   1.000
_cell.length_c   1.000
_cell.angle_alpha   90.00
_cell.angle_beta   90.00
_cell.angle_gamma   90.00
#
_symmetry.space_group_name_H-M   'P 1'
#
loop_
_entity.id
_entity.type
_entity.pdbx_description
1 polymer ?
#
loop_
_entity_poly.entity_id
_entity_poly.type
_entity_poly.pdbx_seq_one_letter_code
_entity_poly.pdbx_strand_id
1 'polypeptide(L)'
;MLQSLGTLRGDQRGQALVEMLFALGLLLSFSVGASSVFKAKWNRTQCAYQTFEKTRAALNQDVLSSAPWAQNIRLEDQGGSIRGEGHCGDLVETVVLEKLE
;
A
#
# COMPACT_ATOMS: atom_id res chain seq x y z
N MET A 1 -46.35 -42.57 14.68
CA MET A 1 -45.56 -41.74 13.73
C MET A 1 -45.27 -40.36 14.31
N LEU A 2 -44.63 -40.26 15.49
CA LEU A 2 -44.37 -38.96 16.15
C LEU A 2 -43.10 -39.00 17.03
N GLN A 3 -42.03 -39.65 16.55
CA GLN A 3 -40.74 -39.72 17.27
C GLN A 3 -39.54 -39.18 16.46
N SER A 4 -39.73 -38.66 15.24
CA SER A 4 -38.61 -38.22 14.37
C SER A 4 -38.33 -36.71 14.38
N LEU A 5 -39.03 -35.89 15.20
CA LEU A 5 -38.83 -34.43 15.20
C LEU A 5 -37.73 -33.95 16.17
N GLY A 6 -37.31 -34.79 17.12
CA GLY A 6 -36.33 -34.42 18.15
C GLY A 6 -34.88 -34.48 17.68
N THR A 7 -34.55 -35.38 16.75
CA THR A 7 -33.19 -35.60 16.25
C THR A 7 -32.75 -34.55 15.22
N LEU A 8 -33.67 -34.06 14.39
CA LEU A 8 -33.38 -33.00 13.40
C LEU A 8 -33.00 -31.66 14.03
N ARG A 9 -33.50 -31.35 15.24
CA ARG A 9 -33.26 -30.06 15.92
C ARG A 9 -31.88 -29.96 16.57
N GLY A 10 -31.27 -31.08 16.93
CA GLY A 10 -29.88 -31.15 17.40
C GLY A 10 -28.86 -31.07 16.25
N ASP A 11 -29.18 -31.73 15.14
CA ASP A 11 -28.33 -31.82 13.94
C ASP A 11 -28.24 -30.46 13.20
N GLN A 12 -29.37 -29.76 13.06
CA GLN A 12 -29.41 -28.43 12.43
C GLN A 12 -28.62 -27.35 13.19
N ARG A 13 -28.54 -27.42 14.53
CA ARG A 13 -27.77 -26.45 15.33
C ARG A 13 -26.27 -26.65 15.18
N GLY A 14 -25.81 -27.91 15.10
CA GLY A 14 -24.42 -28.23 14.84
C GLY A 14 -23.99 -27.77 13.44
N GLN A 15 -24.82 -28.05 12.44
CA GLN A 15 -24.58 -27.62 11.06
C GLN A 15 -24.54 -26.08 10.94
N ALA A 16 -25.49 -25.37 11.55
CA ALA A 16 -25.52 -23.90 11.51
C ALA A 16 -24.28 -23.26 12.16
N LEU A 17 -23.76 -23.83 13.24
CA LEU A 17 -22.53 -23.35 13.87
C LEU A 17 -21.31 -23.57 12.97
N VAL A 18 -21.22 -24.71 12.29
CA VAL A 18 -20.13 -25.00 11.35
C VAL A 18 -20.19 -24.06 10.14
N GLU A 19 -21.37 -23.83 9.58
CA GLU A 19 -21.57 -22.89 8.46
C GLU A 19 -21.21 -21.45 8.86
N MET A 20 -21.59 -21.02 10.07
CA MET A 20 -21.22 -19.70 10.60
C MET A 20 -19.70 -19.56 10.79
N LEU A 21 -19.03 -20.57 11.34
CA LEU A 21 -17.57 -20.57 11.51
C LEU A 21 -16.85 -20.54 10.16
N PHE A 22 -17.36 -21.28 9.17
CA PHE A 22 -16.81 -21.28 7.83
C PHE A 22 -16.96 -19.91 7.16
N ALA A 23 -18.15 -19.31 7.22
CA ALA A 23 -18.40 -17.97 6.70
C ALA A 23 -17.51 -16.91 7.38
N LEU A 24 -17.35 -17.00 8.71
CA LEU A 24 -16.49 -16.09 9.46
C LEU A 24 -15.02 -16.27 9.08
N GLY A 25 -14.57 -17.50 8.91
CA GLY A 25 -13.23 -17.82 8.41
C GLY A 25 -12.97 -17.19 7.03
N LEU A 26 -13.91 -17.34 6.09
CA LEU A 26 -13.81 -16.73 4.76
C LEU A 26 -13.73 -15.20 4.83
N LEU A 27 -14.54 -14.56 5.66
CA LEU A 27 -14.52 -13.11 5.85
C LEU A 27 -13.19 -12.62 6.44
N LEU A 28 -12.64 -13.36 7.41
CA LEU A 28 -11.34 -13.04 7.99
C LEU A 28 -10.22 -13.21 6.96
N SER A 29 -10.19 -14.30 6.21
CA SER A 29 -9.22 -14.50 5.13
C SER A 29 -9.28 -13.40 4.08
N PHE A 30 -10.51 -13.01 3.67
CA PHE A 30 -10.71 -11.93 2.71
C PHE A 30 -10.22 -10.58 3.26
N SER A 31 -10.55 -10.24 4.51
CA SER A 31 -10.15 -8.97 5.10
C SER A 31 -8.64 -8.85 5.30
N VAL A 32 -7.96 -9.94 5.68
CA VAL A 32 -6.50 -10.00 5.76
C VAL A 32 -5.87 -9.81 4.39
N GLY A 33 -6.40 -10.49 3.35
CA GLY A 33 -5.95 -10.35 1.97
C GLY A 33 -6.16 -8.92 1.42
N ALA A 34 -7.32 -8.32 1.66
CA ALA A 34 -7.59 -6.95 1.23
C ALA A 34 -6.66 -5.94 1.94
N SER A 35 -6.42 -6.14 3.23
CA SER A 35 -5.54 -5.28 4.03
C SER A 35 -4.09 -5.32 3.55
N SER A 36 -3.58 -6.49 3.13
CA SER A 36 -2.22 -6.60 2.62
C SER A 36 -2.04 -5.87 1.29
N VAL A 37 -3.02 -6.02 0.38
CA VAL A 37 -3.03 -5.30 -0.91
C VAL A 37 -3.12 -3.79 -0.69
N PHE A 38 -4.00 -3.34 0.21
CA PHE A 38 -4.15 -1.93 0.52
C PHE A 38 -2.85 -1.34 1.09
N LYS A 39 -2.20 -2.02 2.05
CA LYS A 39 -0.91 -1.60 2.60
C LYS A 39 0.17 -1.49 1.52
N ALA A 40 0.25 -2.45 0.61
CA ALA A 40 1.22 -2.41 -0.48
C ALA A 40 1.00 -1.20 -1.40
N LYS A 41 -0.26 -0.91 -1.76
CA LYS A 41 -0.60 0.27 -2.58
C LYS A 41 -0.34 1.57 -1.82
N TRP A 42 -0.72 1.65 -0.54
CA TRP A 42 -0.52 2.82 0.30
C TRP A 42 0.97 3.18 0.43
N ASN A 43 1.82 2.19 0.70
CA ASN A 43 3.26 2.40 0.80
C ASN A 43 3.86 2.93 -0.50
N ARG A 44 3.39 2.42 -1.64
CA ARG A 44 3.82 2.92 -2.96
C ARG A 44 3.41 4.38 -3.18
N THR A 45 2.17 4.73 -2.84
CA THR A 45 1.69 6.12 -2.95
C THR A 45 2.47 7.06 -2.05
N GLN A 46 2.75 6.67 -0.81
CA GLN A 46 3.56 7.47 0.13
C GLN A 46 4.98 7.68 -0.39
N CYS A 47 5.60 6.65 -0.96
CA CYS A 47 6.92 6.74 -1.57
C CYS A 47 6.95 7.74 -2.75
N ALA A 48 6.00 7.60 -3.68
CA ALA A 48 5.90 8.49 -4.83
C ALA A 48 5.70 9.94 -4.39
N TYR A 49 4.85 10.17 -3.38
CA TYR A 49 4.60 11.49 -2.81
C TYR A 49 5.85 12.10 -2.18
N GLN A 50 6.59 11.35 -1.36
CA GLN A 50 7.83 11.84 -0.75
C GLN A 50 8.91 12.15 -1.80
N THR A 51 9.04 11.31 -2.82
CA THR A 51 9.97 11.53 -3.93
C THR A 51 9.62 12.82 -4.67
N PHE A 52 8.35 13.03 -4.98
CA PHE A 52 7.87 14.25 -5.61
C PHE A 52 8.14 15.50 -4.75
N GLU A 53 7.76 15.49 -3.47
CA GLU A 53 7.93 16.65 -2.59
C GLU A 53 9.40 17.04 -2.42
N LYS A 54 10.32 16.07 -2.32
CA LYS A 54 11.76 16.38 -2.25
C LYS A 54 12.33 16.87 -3.57
N THR A 55 11.90 16.29 -4.70
CA THR A 55 12.30 16.76 -6.03
C THR A 55 11.83 18.20 -6.25
N ARG A 56 10.61 18.51 -5.83
CA ARG A 56 10.04 19.86 -5.87
C ARG A 56 10.76 20.82 -4.94
N ALA A 57 11.11 20.39 -3.73
CA ALA A 57 11.89 21.20 -2.80
C ALA A 57 13.28 21.54 -3.38
N ALA A 58 13.92 20.58 -4.05
CA ALA A 58 15.19 20.78 -4.77
C ALA A 58 15.06 21.67 -6.02
N LEU A 59 13.86 21.80 -6.58
CA LEU A 59 13.56 22.76 -7.64
C LEU A 59 13.42 24.19 -7.10
N ASN A 60 12.77 24.33 -5.95
CA ASN A 60 12.47 25.63 -5.36
C ASN A 60 13.62 26.23 -4.56
N GLN A 61 14.52 25.40 -4.06
CA GLN A 61 15.73 25.82 -3.37
C GLN A 61 16.90 25.33 -4.22
N ASP A 62 17.86 26.19 -4.57
CA ASP A 62 19.15 25.87 -5.25
C ASP A 62 20.06 24.94 -4.40
N VAL A 63 19.47 23.91 -3.78
CA VAL A 63 20.01 22.98 -2.78
C VAL A 63 20.69 21.79 -3.44
N LEU A 64 20.73 21.75 -4.78
CA LEU A 64 21.60 20.85 -5.55
C LEU A 64 23.07 20.90 -5.11
N SER A 65 23.49 21.99 -4.46
CA SER A 65 24.86 22.21 -3.98
C SER A 65 25.20 21.55 -2.63
N SER A 66 24.24 21.13 -1.79
CA SER A 66 24.55 20.76 -0.39
C SER A 66 24.36 19.29 0.00
N ALA A 67 23.55 18.50 -0.70
CA ALA A 67 23.51 17.05 -0.49
C ALA A 67 22.73 16.32 -1.61
N PRO A 68 23.40 15.63 -2.55
CA PRO A 68 22.72 14.87 -3.62
C PRO A 68 21.93 13.64 -3.13
N TRP A 69 21.94 13.37 -1.81
CA TRP A 69 21.33 12.21 -1.16
C TRP A 69 20.48 12.64 0.05
N ALA A 70 19.31 13.21 -0.21
CA ALA A 70 18.35 13.58 0.83
C ALA A 70 17.48 12.36 1.21
N GLN A 71 17.97 11.53 2.14
CA GLN A 71 17.27 10.34 2.69
C GLN A 71 16.67 9.44 1.58
N ASN A 72 17.50 8.56 1.00
CA ASN A 72 17.14 7.57 -0.03
C ASN A 72 16.60 8.11 -1.35
N ILE A 73 16.69 9.43 -1.57
CA ILE A 73 16.33 10.08 -2.83
C ILE A 73 17.59 10.69 -3.44
N ARG A 74 17.94 10.20 -4.63
CA ARG A 74 19.03 10.72 -5.46
C ARG A 74 18.47 11.84 -6.32
N LEU A 75 19.09 13.01 -6.23
CA LEU A 75 18.73 14.16 -7.06
C LEU A 75 19.79 14.36 -8.15
N GLU A 76 19.35 14.56 -9.38
CA GLU A 76 20.19 14.78 -10.56
C GLU A 76 19.65 16.00 -11.33
N ASP A 77 20.50 17.02 -11.50
CA ASP A 77 20.18 18.17 -12.35
C ASP A 77 20.54 17.84 -13.80
N GLN A 78 19.56 17.96 -14.70
CA GLN A 78 19.73 17.75 -16.14
C GLN A 78 19.77 19.06 -16.93
N GLY A 79 20.05 20.18 -16.25
CA GLY A 79 20.11 21.51 -16.85
C GLY A 79 18.73 22.17 -16.86
N GLY A 80 17.81 21.67 -17.69
CA GLY A 80 16.43 22.19 -17.83
C GLY A 80 15.39 21.54 -16.93
N SER A 81 15.76 20.44 -16.26
CA SER A 81 14.88 19.68 -15.37
C SER A 81 15.66 19.10 -14.21
N ILE A 82 14.98 18.82 -13.12
CA ILE A 82 15.51 18.09 -11.97
C ILE A 82 14.85 16.72 -11.94
N ARG A 83 15.69 15.68 -11.92
CA ARG A 83 15.29 14.29 -11.75
C ARG A 83 15.53 13.87 -10.30
N GLY A 84 14.49 13.39 -9.64
CA GLY A 84 14.58 12.72 -8.35
C GLY A 84 14.27 11.24 -8.48
N GLU A 85 15.14 10.40 -7.94
CA GLU A 85 14.98 8.94 -7.89
C GLU A 85 14.92 8.49 -6.43
N GLY A 86 13.76 8.03 -5.98
CA GLY A 86 13.52 7.55 -4.62
C GLY A 86 13.50 6.03 -4.55
N HIS A 87 14.27 5.48 -3.60
CA HIS A 87 14.28 4.05 -3.30
C HIS A 87 13.46 3.76 -2.04
N CYS A 88 12.41 2.96 -2.17
CA CYS A 88 11.50 2.58 -1.09
C CYS A 88 11.37 1.06 -1.00
N GLY A 89 12.35 0.41 -0.37
CA GLY A 89 12.46 -1.05 -0.36
C GLY A 89 12.78 -1.56 -1.76
N ASP A 90 11.94 -2.43 -2.31
CA ASP A 90 12.12 -3.02 -3.64
C ASP A 90 11.53 -2.16 -4.78
N LEU A 91 10.98 -0.99 -4.45
CA LEU A 91 10.38 -0.07 -5.42
C LEU A 91 11.30 1.12 -5.68
N VAL A 92 11.46 1.45 -6.95
CA VAL A 92 12.16 2.66 -7.41
C VAL A 92 11.12 3.57 -8.07
N GLU A 93 10.96 4.77 -7.53
CA GLU A 93 10.08 5.80 -8.09
C GLU A 93 10.95 6.93 -8.65
N THR A 94 10.68 7.34 -9.89
CA THR A 94 11.43 8.41 -10.56
C THR A 94 10.47 9.54 -10.91
N VAL A 95 10.83 10.76 -10.51
CA VAL A 95 10.09 11.99 -10.81
C VAL A 95 11.02 12.92 -11.56
N VAL A 96 10.54 13.51 -12.65
CA VAL A 96 11.27 14.54 -13.40
C VAL A 96 10.41 15.79 -13.40
N LEU A 97 10.95 16.90 -12.90
CA LEU A 97 10.29 18.20 -12.86
C LEU A 97 11.08 19.18 -13.72
N GLU A 98 10.42 19.85 -14.65
CA GLU A 98 11.02 20.91 -15.45
C GLU A 98 11.21 22.18 -14.61
N LYS A 99 12.32 22.89 -14.83
CA LYS A 99 12.55 24.21 -14.25
C LYS A 99 11.64 25.18 -14.99
N LEU A 100 10.75 25.83 -14.25
CA LEU A 100 9.94 26.92 -14.79
C LEU A 100 10.87 28.14 -14.88
N GLU A 101 10.99 28.71 -16.09
CA GLU A 101 11.82 29.89 -16.40
C GLU A 101 11.47 31.13 -15.55
#